data_AF-A0A7R9YX68-F1
#
_entry.id   AF-A0A7R9YX68-F1
#
_cell.length_a   1.000
_cell.length_b   1.000
_cell.length_c   1.000
_cell.angle_alpha   90.00
_cell.angle_beta   90.00
_cell.angle_gamma   90.00
#
_symmetry.space_group_name_H-M   'P 1'
#
loop_
_entity.id
_entity.type
_entity.pdbx_description
1 polymer ?
#
loop_
_entity_poly.entity_id
_entity_poly.type
_entity_poly.pdbx_seq_one_letter_code
_entity_poly.pdbx_strand_id
1 'polypeptide(L)'
;MYGGPPLAPPRGPPGGPAPYDAYDVGPPAAYRPGPGGPGPYDPYGPSDPYPPPRNGMPPMVALPAAHMGPSAAMHGHGDLLSPYAGGPAALQPLVPVPVPGQYVPAPVAPPAAMPGYPQQPPVSGRRSYAVDQATMGIRVTELHGMSVFAEYVHPAPALKLQQLWDGLGGAPNRLVSLLDDRSWEVLSDLAAPEALAVIDQVAEAMSRQELRNPNAFFMSCAKKYLQAMPPAPRGAQQPMVPDMGEYGRAPTQMDRMVPLAAPGHWDAPLQRGPPAPPAGGMSGGYEYDYGRAPPARGPPGGPPGGMGSPNGGISGLEILPEPAQQRAREAIARHYPAVTEATFDRGLCEGIRRLPYEDTMAVFDELMSADMSAVRNVTAYVMGMVRKRGR
;
A
#
# COMPACT_ATOMS: atom_id res chain seq x y z
N MET A 1 84.04 -25.14 5.88
CA MET A 1 82.86 -25.51 6.69
C MET A 1 81.78 -24.44 6.52
N TYR A 2 80.56 -24.66 7.04
CA TYR A 2 79.35 -23.85 6.79
C TYR A 2 78.84 -23.88 5.34
N GLY A 3 78.27 -25.03 4.95
CA GLY A 3 77.17 -25.04 3.98
C GLY A 3 75.86 -24.88 4.76
N GLY A 4 75.01 -23.93 4.36
CA GLY A 4 73.68 -23.75 4.95
C GLY A 4 72.65 -24.76 4.41
N PRO A 5 71.60 -25.10 5.16
CA PRO A 5 70.53 -25.97 4.68
C PRO A 5 69.70 -25.29 3.57
N PRO A 6 69.18 -26.06 2.59
CA PRO A 6 68.38 -25.50 1.50
C PRO A 6 67.00 -25.02 1.97
N LEU A 7 66.51 -23.96 1.33
CA LEU A 7 65.18 -23.39 1.59
C LEU A 7 64.07 -24.33 1.09
N ALA A 8 63.02 -24.49 1.91
CA ALA A 8 61.83 -25.24 1.52
C ALA A 8 60.95 -24.42 0.54
N PRO A 9 60.29 -25.07 -0.45
CA PRO A 9 59.39 -24.38 -1.37
C PRO A 9 58.10 -23.90 -0.67
N PRO A 10 57.47 -22.82 -1.17
CA PRO A 10 56.26 -22.25 -0.56
C PRO A 10 55.07 -23.21 -0.67
N ARG A 11 54.26 -23.28 0.39
CA ARG A 11 52.98 -24.00 0.38
C ARG A 11 51.97 -23.24 -0.49
N GLY A 12 51.32 -23.95 -1.42
CA GLY A 12 50.16 -23.45 -2.16
C GLY A 12 48.93 -23.24 -1.25
N PRO A 13 47.91 -22.50 -1.73
CA PRO A 13 46.68 -22.27 -0.98
C PRO A 13 45.87 -23.57 -0.77
N PRO A 14 45.07 -23.67 0.30
CA PRO A 14 44.21 -24.82 0.54
C PRO A 14 43.13 -24.94 -0.55
N GLY A 15 42.81 -26.17 -0.94
CA GLY A 15 41.86 -26.46 -2.02
C GLY A 15 40.42 -26.08 -1.69
N GLY A 16 39.67 -25.68 -2.72
CA GLY A 16 38.21 -25.56 -2.65
C GLY A 16 37.52 -26.93 -2.59
N PRO A 17 36.22 -26.96 -2.26
CA PRO A 17 35.46 -28.21 -2.22
C PRO A 17 35.36 -28.87 -3.60
N ALA A 18 35.31 -30.20 -3.62
CA ALA A 18 35.12 -30.98 -4.84
C ALA A 18 33.76 -30.68 -5.49
N PRO A 19 33.63 -30.78 -6.83
CA PRO A 19 32.33 -30.77 -7.48
C PRO A 19 31.49 -31.96 -7.01
N TYR A 20 30.18 -31.76 -6.90
CA TYR A 20 29.24 -32.83 -6.58
C TYR A 20 29.18 -33.84 -7.73
N ASP A 21 29.31 -35.13 -7.41
CA ASP A 21 29.00 -36.21 -8.35
C ASP A 21 27.54 -36.12 -8.82
N ALA A 22 27.32 -36.42 -10.10
CA ALA A 22 25.99 -36.46 -10.68
C ALA A 22 25.24 -37.70 -10.17
N TYR A 23 24.11 -37.50 -9.50
CA TYR A 23 23.19 -38.60 -9.18
C TYR A 23 22.54 -39.10 -10.47
N ASP A 24 22.86 -40.34 -10.84
CA ASP A 24 22.26 -41.07 -11.94
C ASP A 24 20.80 -41.43 -11.61
N VAL A 25 19.88 -40.54 -12.00
CA VAL A 25 18.43 -40.75 -11.85
C VAL A 25 17.93 -41.58 -13.03
N GLY A 26 18.11 -42.90 -12.93
CA GLY A 26 17.58 -43.87 -13.89
C GLY A 26 16.05 -43.71 -14.08
N PRO A 27 15.53 -43.95 -15.30
CA PRO A 27 14.13 -43.68 -15.62
C PRO A 27 13.17 -44.61 -14.84
N PRO A 28 11.98 -44.12 -14.43
CA PRO A 28 10.99 -44.94 -13.73
C PRO A 28 10.50 -46.09 -14.62
N ALA A 29 10.37 -47.28 -14.03
CA ALA A 29 10.02 -48.49 -14.76
C ALA A 29 8.66 -48.39 -15.46
N ALA A 30 8.62 -48.79 -16.74
CA ALA A 30 7.39 -48.78 -17.52
C ALA A 30 6.33 -49.73 -16.94
N TYR A 31 5.13 -49.19 -16.68
CA TYR A 31 4.00 -49.97 -16.18
C TYR A 31 3.57 -51.01 -17.22
N ARG A 32 3.80 -52.29 -16.92
CA ARG A 32 3.61 -53.41 -17.87
C ARG A 32 2.28 -54.12 -17.58
N PRO A 33 1.19 -53.85 -18.32
CA PRO A 33 -0.07 -54.55 -18.13
C PRO A 33 0.08 -56.04 -18.47
N GLY A 34 -0.23 -56.91 -17.51
CA GLY A 34 -0.22 -58.37 -17.70
C GLY A 34 -1.47 -58.84 -18.48
N PRO A 35 -1.34 -59.71 -19.49
CA PRO A 35 -2.47 -60.22 -20.24
C PRO A 35 -3.09 -61.48 -19.61
N GLY A 36 -4.43 -61.55 -19.60
CA GLY A 36 -5.18 -62.80 -19.45
C GLY A 36 -5.67 -63.14 -18.03
N GLY A 37 -6.99 -63.05 -17.82
CA GLY A 37 -7.68 -63.51 -16.62
C GLY A 37 -9.21 -63.29 -16.75
N PRO A 38 -9.99 -64.28 -17.23
CA PRO A 38 -11.39 -64.04 -17.64
C PRO A 38 -12.44 -64.48 -16.60
N GLY A 39 -13.44 -63.61 -16.39
CA GLY A 39 -14.77 -63.93 -15.86
C GLY A 39 -14.94 -63.97 -14.33
N PRO A 40 -16.16 -64.26 -13.83
CA PRO A 40 -17.41 -64.51 -14.56
C PRO A 40 -18.54 -63.48 -14.29
N TYR A 41 -19.66 -63.69 -14.97
CA TYR A 41 -21.00 -63.11 -14.80
C TYR A 41 -21.38 -62.51 -13.43
N ASP A 42 -22.04 -61.34 -13.48
CA ASP A 42 -23.10 -60.94 -12.54
C ASP A 42 -24.40 -60.68 -13.35
N PRO A 43 -25.51 -61.40 -13.12
CA PRO A 43 -26.64 -61.47 -14.07
C PRO A 43 -27.79 -60.49 -13.80
N TYR A 44 -27.57 -59.36 -13.11
CA TYR A 44 -28.64 -58.39 -12.79
C TYR A 44 -28.40 -56.96 -13.30
N GLY A 45 -29.17 -56.58 -14.31
CA GLY A 45 -29.72 -55.23 -14.47
C GLY A 45 -31.26 -55.31 -14.56
N PRO A 46 -31.98 -54.23 -14.90
CA PRO A 46 -31.52 -52.87 -15.18
C PRO A 46 -32.28 -51.79 -14.34
N SER A 47 -32.01 -50.51 -14.65
CA SER A 47 -32.93 -49.35 -14.58
C SER A 47 -33.94 -49.20 -13.42
N ASP A 48 -33.84 -48.07 -12.69
CA ASP A 48 -34.98 -47.17 -12.45
C ASP A 48 -34.49 -45.73 -12.10
N PRO A 49 -35.33 -44.68 -12.04
CA PRO A 49 -34.95 -43.35 -12.52
C PRO A 49 -34.96 -42.24 -11.44
N TYR A 50 -34.78 -41.00 -11.90
CA TYR A 50 -34.81 -39.76 -11.09
C TYR A 50 -36.01 -39.67 -10.12
N PRO A 51 -35.80 -39.21 -8.87
CA PRO A 51 -36.90 -38.88 -7.97
C PRO A 51 -37.65 -37.62 -8.45
N PRO A 52 -38.99 -37.56 -8.32
CA PRO A 52 -39.78 -36.42 -8.76
C PRO A 52 -39.74 -35.26 -7.74
N PRO A 53 -39.66 -33.99 -8.18
CA PRO A 53 -39.87 -32.85 -7.29
C PRO A 53 -41.35 -32.74 -6.89
N ARG A 54 -41.63 -32.59 -5.59
CA ARG A 54 -43.00 -32.37 -5.08
C ARG A 54 -43.30 -30.89 -4.88
N ASN A 55 -44.53 -30.52 -5.28
CA ASN A 55 -45.30 -29.37 -4.81
C ASN A 55 -44.77 -27.94 -5.08
N GLY A 56 -45.24 -27.37 -6.19
CA GLY A 56 -46.31 -26.37 -6.08
C GLY A 56 -45.95 -24.89 -5.96
N MET A 57 -45.83 -24.21 -7.10
CA MET A 57 -46.15 -22.78 -7.24
C MET A 57 -47.08 -22.56 -8.45
N PRO A 58 -48.00 -21.57 -8.40
CA PRO A 58 -48.94 -21.29 -9.48
C PRO A 58 -48.28 -20.55 -10.66
N PRO A 59 -48.85 -20.64 -11.88
CA PRO A 59 -48.30 -19.97 -13.05
C PRO A 59 -48.50 -18.45 -13.00
N MET A 60 -47.41 -17.70 -13.16
CA MET A 60 -47.47 -16.26 -13.46
C MET A 60 -47.91 -16.02 -14.90
N VAL A 61 -48.75 -15.01 -15.12
CA VAL A 61 -49.30 -14.66 -16.43
C VAL A 61 -48.22 -14.01 -17.30
N ALA A 62 -48.00 -14.56 -18.50
CA ALA A 62 -47.13 -13.94 -19.50
C ALA A 62 -47.84 -12.75 -20.16
N LEU A 63 -47.24 -11.56 -20.05
CA LEU A 63 -47.65 -10.39 -20.84
C LEU A 63 -46.97 -10.41 -22.22
N PRO A 64 -47.67 -10.01 -23.31
CA PRO A 64 -47.13 -10.07 -24.66
C PRO A 64 -46.10 -8.96 -24.93
N ALA A 65 -45.00 -9.31 -25.61
CA ALA A 65 -44.07 -8.34 -26.18
C ALA A 65 -44.66 -7.71 -27.46
N ALA A 66 -44.47 -6.40 -27.65
CA ALA A 66 -44.99 -5.67 -28.80
C ALA A 66 -43.98 -4.67 -29.39
N HIS A 67 -43.89 -4.67 -30.72
CA HIS A 67 -43.11 -3.80 -31.62
C HIS A 67 -41.58 -3.80 -31.45
N MET A 68 -40.75 -4.00 -32.48
CA MET A 68 -40.67 -3.39 -33.83
C MET A 68 -40.15 -1.95 -33.85
N GLY A 69 -38.89 -1.80 -34.31
CA GLY A 69 -38.23 -0.57 -34.74
C GLY A 69 -37.04 -0.97 -35.64
N PRO A 70 -36.82 -0.36 -36.82
CA PRO A 70 -36.11 -1.05 -37.91
C PRO A 70 -34.61 -0.72 -38.07
N SER A 71 -33.90 -1.64 -38.73
CA SER A 71 -32.53 -1.45 -39.21
C SER A 71 -32.44 -0.40 -40.33
N ALA A 72 -31.41 0.44 -40.30
CA ALA A 72 -30.95 1.23 -41.44
C ALA A 72 -29.42 1.40 -41.40
N ALA A 73 -28.69 0.51 -42.08
CA ALA A 73 -27.24 0.59 -42.25
C ALA A 73 -26.90 0.52 -43.74
N MET A 74 -26.59 1.66 -44.34
CA MET A 74 -26.31 1.81 -45.77
C MET A 74 -25.21 2.87 -46.00
N HIS A 75 -24.14 2.44 -46.65
CA HIS A 75 -23.25 3.17 -47.58
C HIS A 75 -23.00 4.67 -47.40
N GLY A 76 -21.71 5.07 -47.34
CA GLY A 76 -21.30 6.47 -47.47
C GLY A 76 -19.79 6.71 -47.45
N HIS A 77 -19.09 6.42 -48.57
CA HIS A 77 -17.85 7.16 -48.87
C HIS A 77 -18.24 8.57 -49.33
N GLY A 78 -17.51 9.60 -48.89
CA GLY A 78 -17.77 10.98 -49.31
C GLY A 78 -16.75 11.96 -48.74
N ASP A 79 -15.77 12.32 -49.57
CA ASP A 79 -14.83 13.43 -49.31
C ASP A 79 -15.41 14.75 -49.88
N LEU A 80 -14.68 15.85 -49.74
CA LEU A 80 -14.84 17.17 -50.36
C LEU A 80 -15.76 18.19 -49.65
N LEU A 81 -15.09 19.16 -49.02
CA LEU A 81 -15.23 20.62 -49.25
C LEU A 81 -16.64 21.23 -49.35
N SER A 82 -16.98 22.08 -48.37
CA SER A 82 -17.87 23.23 -48.63
C SER A 82 -17.51 24.43 -47.73
N PRO A 83 -17.10 25.58 -48.28
CA PRO A 83 -16.82 26.79 -47.51
C PRO A 83 -18.00 27.77 -47.56
N TYR A 84 -18.50 28.22 -46.40
CA TYR A 84 -19.27 29.48 -46.32
C TYR A 84 -19.06 30.18 -44.97
N ALA A 85 -18.93 31.50 -45.01
CA ALA A 85 -18.80 32.36 -43.83
C ALA A 85 -20.17 32.91 -43.41
N GLY A 86 -20.37 33.13 -42.10
CA GLY A 86 -21.66 33.62 -41.61
C GLY A 86 -21.76 33.95 -40.11
N GLY A 87 -21.14 35.06 -39.68
CA GLY A 87 -21.60 35.92 -38.58
C GLY A 87 -21.64 35.39 -37.13
N PRO A 88 -20.98 36.05 -36.15
CA PRO A 88 -21.18 35.73 -34.74
C PRO A 88 -22.53 36.28 -34.23
N ALA A 89 -23.54 35.42 -34.13
CA ALA A 89 -24.80 35.75 -33.48
C ALA A 89 -24.63 35.82 -31.95
N ALA A 90 -24.76 37.01 -31.36
CA ALA A 90 -24.63 37.22 -29.92
C ALA A 90 -25.84 36.64 -29.17
N LEU A 91 -25.68 35.45 -28.58
CA LEU A 91 -26.66 34.87 -27.65
C LEU A 91 -26.70 35.70 -26.36
N GLN A 92 -27.74 36.52 -26.21
CA GLN A 92 -28.05 37.12 -24.91
C GLN A 92 -28.58 36.03 -23.96
N PRO A 93 -28.15 36.00 -22.68
CA PRO A 93 -28.70 35.07 -21.71
C PRO A 93 -30.16 35.44 -21.41
N LEU A 94 -31.07 34.48 -21.61
CA LEU A 94 -32.48 34.62 -21.23
C LEU A 94 -32.59 34.76 -19.70
N VAL A 95 -32.95 35.96 -19.24
CA VAL A 95 -33.21 36.22 -17.82
C VAL A 95 -34.54 35.55 -17.44
N PRO A 96 -34.56 34.61 -16.47
CA PRO A 96 -35.79 33.91 -16.10
C PRO A 96 -36.78 34.86 -15.42
N VAL A 97 -37.99 34.95 -15.96
CA VAL A 97 -39.09 35.72 -15.35
C VAL A 97 -39.59 34.97 -14.11
N PRO A 98 -39.61 35.60 -12.91
CA PRO A 98 -40.04 34.91 -11.69
C PRO A 98 -41.54 34.63 -11.72
N VAL A 99 -41.92 33.37 -11.51
CA VAL A 99 -43.33 32.94 -11.43
C VAL A 99 -43.89 33.28 -10.05
N PRO A 100 -44.93 34.13 -9.94
CA PRO A 100 -45.53 34.45 -8.64
C PRO A 100 -46.25 33.23 -8.07
N GLY A 101 -45.79 32.74 -6.92
CA GLY A 101 -46.41 31.62 -6.20
C GLY A 101 -45.45 30.51 -5.76
N GLN A 102 -44.21 30.47 -6.25
CA GLN A 102 -43.22 29.53 -5.72
C GLN A 102 -42.73 29.96 -4.33
N TYR A 103 -43.09 29.16 -3.33
CA TYR A 103 -42.66 29.32 -1.95
C TYR A 103 -41.20 28.89 -1.81
N VAL A 104 -40.26 29.84 -1.93
CA VAL A 104 -38.84 29.57 -1.70
C VAL A 104 -38.63 29.34 -0.19
N PRO A 105 -38.24 28.13 0.25
CA PRO A 105 -37.94 27.91 1.66
C PRO A 105 -36.74 28.78 2.07
N ALA A 106 -36.80 29.37 3.26
CA ALA A 106 -35.70 30.16 3.79
C ALA A 106 -34.41 29.33 3.82
N PRO A 107 -33.22 29.91 3.56
CA PRO A 107 -31.97 29.18 3.54
C PRO A 107 -31.74 28.52 4.91
N VAL A 108 -31.79 27.19 4.93
CA VAL A 108 -31.58 26.40 6.14
C VAL A 108 -30.14 26.67 6.60
N ALA A 109 -30.00 27.18 7.82
CA ALA A 109 -28.69 27.44 8.40
C ALA A 109 -27.87 26.13 8.41
N PRO A 110 -26.55 26.19 8.14
CA PRO A 110 -25.72 24.99 8.14
C PRO A 110 -25.84 24.28 9.49
N PRO A 111 -25.94 22.93 9.51
CA PRO A 111 -26.16 22.18 10.74
C PRO A 111 -25.04 22.48 11.74
N ALA A 112 -25.42 22.76 12.98
CA ALA A 112 -24.48 23.09 14.05
C ALA A 112 -23.46 21.94 14.21
N ALA A 113 -22.17 22.28 14.29
CA ALA A 113 -21.10 21.30 14.34
C ALA A 113 -21.29 20.34 15.52
N MET A 114 -21.37 19.04 15.22
CA MET A 114 -21.58 17.98 16.20
C MET A 114 -20.44 17.98 17.23
N PRO A 115 -20.73 18.11 18.55
CA PRO A 115 -19.69 18.17 19.56
C PRO A 115 -19.06 16.79 19.80
N GLY A 116 -17.73 16.73 19.79
CA GLY A 116 -17.01 15.69 20.53
C GLY A 116 -16.61 14.41 19.78
N TYR A 117 -16.20 14.48 18.51
CA TYR A 117 -15.11 13.58 18.10
C TYR A 117 -13.82 14.04 18.80
N PRO A 118 -13.06 13.14 19.45
CA PRO A 118 -11.81 13.51 20.09
C PRO A 118 -10.76 13.81 19.01
N GLN A 119 -10.56 15.09 18.70
CA GLN A 119 -9.41 15.51 17.91
C GLN A 119 -8.15 15.06 18.66
N GLN A 120 -7.33 14.24 18.01
CA GLN A 120 -6.00 13.94 18.53
C GLN A 120 -5.20 15.25 18.59
N PRO A 121 -4.42 15.50 19.66
CA PRO A 121 -3.60 16.70 19.74
C PRO A 121 -2.64 16.73 18.54
N PRO A 122 -2.44 17.88 17.87
CA PRO A 122 -1.77 17.96 16.58
C PRO A 122 -0.37 17.32 16.64
N VAL A 123 -0.20 16.22 15.91
CA VAL A 123 0.97 15.35 16.03
C VAL A 123 2.12 15.94 15.23
N SER A 124 2.98 16.68 15.93
CA SER A 124 4.14 17.43 15.40
C SER A 124 3.77 18.66 14.57
N GLY A 125 4.73 19.58 14.39
CA GLY A 125 4.56 20.85 13.70
C GLY A 125 4.50 20.75 12.17
N ARG A 126 3.87 19.71 11.61
CA ARG A 126 3.58 19.62 10.17
C ARG A 126 2.47 20.60 9.80
N ARG A 127 2.60 21.26 8.64
CA ARG A 127 1.51 22.07 8.06
C ARG A 127 0.42 21.13 7.55
N SER A 128 -0.82 21.29 8.02
CA SER A 128 -1.97 20.70 7.33
C SER A 128 -2.20 21.44 6.00
N TYR A 129 -2.40 20.67 4.94
CA TYR A 129 -2.68 21.14 3.58
C TYR A 129 -4.16 20.93 3.19
N ALA A 130 -5.04 20.56 4.12
CA ALA A 130 -6.44 20.23 3.83
C ALA A 130 -7.19 21.29 2.99
N VAL A 131 -6.96 22.58 3.26
CA VAL A 131 -7.55 23.70 2.51
C VAL A 131 -6.95 23.82 1.10
N ASP A 132 -5.62 23.75 0.99
CA ASP A 132 -4.90 23.81 -0.28
C ASP A 132 -5.27 22.61 -1.18
N GLN A 133 -5.44 21.42 -0.59
CA GLN A 133 -5.91 20.20 -1.27
C GLN A 133 -7.34 20.35 -1.80
N ALA A 134 -8.27 20.84 -0.98
CA ALA A 134 -9.65 21.08 -1.40
C ALA A 134 -9.75 22.12 -2.53
N THR A 135 -8.87 23.14 -2.51
CA THR A 135 -8.78 24.16 -3.56
C THR A 135 -8.28 23.58 -4.90
N MET A 136 -7.48 22.50 -4.86
CA MET A 136 -7.10 21.72 -6.05
C MET A 136 -8.16 20.68 -6.48
N GLY A 137 -9.35 20.66 -5.88
CA GLY A 137 -10.45 19.75 -6.24
C GLY A 137 -10.25 18.31 -5.76
N ILE A 138 -9.34 18.07 -4.81
CA ILE A 138 -9.12 16.75 -4.20
C ILE A 138 -10.32 16.42 -3.30
N ARG A 139 -10.79 15.18 -3.32
CA ARG A 139 -11.92 14.72 -2.48
C ARG A 139 -11.41 14.43 -1.07
N VAL A 140 -11.08 15.49 -0.34
CA VAL A 140 -10.43 15.45 0.99
C VAL A 140 -11.15 14.54 1.99
N THR A 141 -12.48 14.44 1.95
CA THR A 141 -13.26 13.53 2.81
C THR A 141 -13.02 12.05 2.51
N GLU A 142 -12.75 11.69 1.26
CA GLU A 142 -12.34 10.32 0.89
C GLU A 142 -10.87 10.09 1.24
N LEU A 143 -9.99 11.03 0.84
CA LEU A 143 -8.54 10.88 1.01
C LEU A 143 -8.09 10.88 2.48
N HIS A 144 -8.68 11.74 3.32
CA HIS A 144 -8.40 11.78 4.77
C HIS A 144 -9.06 10.63 5.53
N GLY A 145 -10.07 9.99 4.94
CA GLY A 145 -10.62 8.72 5.43
C GLY A 145 -9.66 7.54 5.30
N MET A 146 -8.60 7.66 4.49
CA MET A 146 -7.60 6.60 4.27
C MET A 146 -6.50 6.57 5.33
N SER A 147 -6.10 7.72 5.85
CA SER A 147 -5.10 7.86 6.92
C SER A 147 -5.14 9.25 7.53
N VAL A 148 -4.92 9.34 8.84
CA VAL A 148 -4.74 10.61 9.57
C VAL A 148 -3.57 11.45 9.04
N PHE A 149 -2.61 10.85 8.34
CA PHE A 149 -1.48 11.57 7.77
C PHE A 149 -1.78 12.23 6.41
N ALA A 150 -2.90 11.89 5.76
CA ALA A 150 -3.21 12.38 4.41
C ALA A 150 -3.51 13.89 4.36
N GLU A 151 -3.94 14.52 5.45
CA GLU A 151 -4.10 15.99 5.51
C GLU A 151 -2.76 16.74 5.44
N TYR A 152 -1.65 16.11 5.83
CA TYR A 152 -0.29 16.68 5.83
C TYR A 152 0.47 16.40 4.53
N VAL A 153 -0.10 15.63 3.60
CA VAL A 153 0.51 15.39 2.28
C VAL A 153 0.36 16.64 1.41
N HIS A 154 1.45 17.03 0.73
CA HIS A 154 1.44 18.20 -0.15
C HIS A 154 0.35 18.07 -1.26
N PRO A 155 -0.33 19.16 -1.68
CA PRO A 155 -1.45 19.08 -2.62
C PRO A 155 -1.14 18.39 -3.95
N ALA A 156 0.04 18.63 -4.53
CA ALA A 156 0.43 18.03 -5.81
C ALA A 156 0.49 16.47 -5.80
N PRO A 157 1.23 15.80 -4.89
CA PRO A 157 1.17 14.35 -4.77
C PRO A 157 -0.21 13.84 -4.32
N ALA A 158 -0.95 14.57 -3.49
CA ALA A 158 -2.32 14.20 -3.10
C ALA A 158 -3.28 14.16 -4.32
N LEU A 159 -3.17 15.15 -5.24
CA LEU A 159 -3.92 15.18 -6.50
C LEU A 159 -3.52 14.01 -7.41
N LYS A 160 -2.22 13.65 -7.45
CA LYS A 160 -1.75 12.50 -8.24
C LYS A 160 -2.28 11.17 -7.70
N LEU A 161 -2.37 11.00 -6.38
CA LEU A 161 -3.03 9.82 -5.78
C LEU A 161 -4.53 9.77 -6.13
N GLN A 162 -5.22 10.92 -6.09
CA GLN A 162 -6.63 11.00 -6.49
C GLN A 162 -6.83 10.56 -7.95
N GLN A 163 -6.01 11.06 -8.87
CA GLN A 163 -6.05 10.67 -10.29
C GLN A 163 -5.79 9.17 -10.51
N LEU A 164 -4.86 8.59 -9.74
CA LEU A 164 -4.55 7.15 -9.78
C LEU A 164 -5.70 6.30 -9.22
N TRP A 165 -6.37 6.74 -8.16
CA TRP A 165 -7.58 6.10 -7.61
C TRP A 165 -8.69 6.09 -8.66
N ASP A 166 -8.97 7.26 -9.25
CA ASP A 166 -10.08 7.49 -10.17
C ASP A 166 -9.90 6.80 -11.54
N GLY A 167 -8.74 6.14 -11.78
CA GLY A 167 -8.41 5.49 -13.05
C GLY A 167 -8.12 6.49 -14.18
N LEU A 168 -7.74 7.73 -13.85
CA LEU A 168 -7.52 8.80 -14.81
C LEU A 168 -6.22 8.59 -15.61
N GLY A 169 -6.27 7.67 -16.57
CA GLY A 169 -5.15 7.20 -17.37
C GLY A 169 -5.11 5.68 -17.62
N GLY A 170 -6.07 4.90 -17.12
CA GLY A 170 -6.11 3.45 -17.35
C GLY A 170 -7.02 2.68 -16.39
N ALA A 171 -6.59 1.51 -15.96
CA ALA A 171 -7.26 0.78 -14.89
C ALA A 171 -7.10 1.51 -13.54
N PRO A 172 -8.12 1.54 -12.66
CA PRO A 172 -8.04 2.21 -11.36
C PRO A 172 -6.95 1.56 -10.48
N ASN A 173 -5.99 2.37 -10.03
CA ASN A 173 -4.83 1.88 -9.31
C ASN A 173 -5.12 1.85 -7.80
N ARG A 174 -5.12 0.64 -7.23
CA ARG A 174 -5.41 0.40 -5.81
C ARG A 174 -4.31 0.87 -4.84
N LEU A 175 -3.22 1.49 -5.32
CA LEU A 175 -2.11 2.00 -4.51
C LEU A 175 -2.58 2.71 -3.24
N VAL A 176 -3.47 3.68 -3.38
CA VAL A 176 -3.96 4.52 -2.26
C VAL A 176 -4.67 3.70 -1.18
N SER A 177 -5.34 2.62 -1.56
CA SER A 177 -6.03 1.68 -0.65
C SER A 177 -5.12 0.60 -0.07
N LEU A 178 -3.84 0.56 -0.46
CA LEU A 178 -2.85 -0.39 0.03
C LEU A 178 -1.77 0.26 0.91
N LEU A 179 -1.57 1.59 0.79
CA LEU A 179 -0.65 2.35 1.64
C LEU A 179 -1.09 2.31 3.11
N ASP A 180 -0.18 1.86 3.98
CA ASP A 180 -0.35 1.91 5.43
C ASP A 180 -0.04 3.31 6.01
N ASP A 181 -0.50 3.57 7.24
CA ASP A 181 -0.26 4.84 7.93
C ASP A 181 1.22 5.25 7.96
N ARG A 182 2.16 4.29 8.01
CA ARG A 182 3.59 4.60 8.01
C ARG A 182 4.08 5.09 6.65
N SER A 183 3.52 4.54 5.57
CA SER A 183 3.76 5.01 4.21
C SER A 183 3.16 6.41 3.98
N TRP A 184 1.97 6.68 4.52
CA TRP A 184 1.36 8.02 4.51
C TRP A 184 2.14 9.04 5.35
N GLU A 185 2.60 8.67 6.54
CA GLU A 185 3.46 9.50 7.40
C GLU A 185 4.73 9.91 6.64
N VAL A 186 5.40 8.95 6.01
CA VAL A 186 6.60 9.18 5.20
C VAL A 186 6.30 10.02 3.94
N LEU A 187 5.12 9.87 3.34
CA LEU A 187 4.69 10.73 2.23
C LEU A 187 4.49 12.19 2.66
N SER A 188 4.06 12.43 3.90
CA SER A 188 3.92 13.79 4.46
C SER A 188 5.26 14.44 4.85
N ASP A 189 6.33 13.65 5.04
CA ASP A 189 7.70 14.15 5.28
C ASP A 189 8.51 14.36 3.98
N LEU A 190 8.02 13.88 2.83
CA LEU A 190 8.65 14.10 1.53
C LEU A 190 8.28 15.46 0.94
N ALA A 191 9.26 16.15 0.35
CA ALA A 191 8.98 17.31 -0.49
C ALA A 191 8.27 16.90 -1.80
N ALA A 192 7.58 17.86 -2.41
CA ALA A 192 6.58 17.59 -3.47
C ALA A 192 7.11 16.83 -4.71
N PRO A 193 8.27 17.17 -5.32
CA PRO A 193 8.76 16.44 -6.49
C PRO A 193 9.28 15.04 -6.14
N GLU A 194 9.88 14.84 -4.97
CA GLU A 194 10.30 13.53 -4.48
C GLU A 194 9.09 12.63 -4.19
N ALA A 195 8.06 13.17 -3.55
CA ALA A 195 6.79 12.49 -3.29
C ALA A 195 6.12 12.01 -4.60
N LEU A 196 6.05 12.88 -5.61
CA LEU A 196 5.54 12.54 -6.94
C LEU A 196 6.39 11.44 -7.60
N ALA A 197 7.72 11.55 -7.57
CA ALA A 197 8.62 10.57 -8.18
C ALA A 197 8.57 9.19 -7.48
N VAL A 198 8.30 9.14 -6.17
CA VAL A 198 8.00 7.88 -5.46
C VAL A 198 6.65 7.32 -5.92
N ILE A 199 5.59 8.13 -5.94
CA ILE A 199 4.25 7.69 -6.36
C ILE A 199 4.28 7.10 -7.78
N ASP A 200 4.93 7.76 -8.74
CA ASP A 200 5.02 7.26 -10.11
C ASP A 200 5.80 5.94 -10.22
N GLN A 201 6.94 5.79 -9.51
CA GLN A 201 7.68 4.53 -9.48
C GLN A 201 6.87 3.36 -8.89
N VAL A 202 6.10 3.60 -7.82
CA VAL A 202 5.26 2.56 -7.21
C VAL A 202 4.04 2.26 -8.08
N ALA A 203 3.41 3.28 -8.67
CA ALA A 203 2.27 3.10 -9.57
C ALA A 203 2.63 2.32 -10.84
N GLU A 204 3.82 2.57 -11.41
CA GLU A 204 4.35 1.81 -12.56
C GLU A 204 4.65 0.36 -12.17
N ALA A 205 5.37 0.11 -11.08
CA ALA A 205 5.67 -1.25 -10.64
C ALA A 205 4.41 -2.04 -10.23
N MET A 206 3.35 -1.36 -9.76
CA MET A 206 2.02 -1.95 -9.57
C MET A 206 1.31 -2.29 -10.88
N SER A 207 1.37 -1.43 -11.91
CA SER A 207 0.67 -1.68 -13.18
C SER A 207 1.24 -2.90 -13.93
N ARG A 208 2.54 -3.18 -13.74
CA ARG A 208 3.23 -4.39 -14.22
C ARG A 208 2.96 -5.65 -13.38
N GLN A 209 2.22 -5.55 -12.27
CA GLN A 209 1.96 -6.63 -11.31
C GLN A 209 3.22 -7.24 -10.66
N GLU A 210 4.35 -6.53 -10.67
CA GLU A 210 5.64 -7.01 -10.12
C GLU A 210 5.69 -6.98 -8.58
N LEU A 211 4.86 -6.14 -7.94
CA LEU A 211 4.92 -5.88 -6.50
C LEU A 211 4.07 -6.84 -5.65
N ARG A 212 4.75 -7.69 -4.88
CA ARG A 212 4.14 -8.53 -3.82
C ARG A 212 3.81 -7.78 -2.53
N ASN A 213 4.44 -6.64 -2.29
CA ASN A 213 4.20 -5.78 -1.12
C ASN A 213 4.48 -4.32 -1.54
N PRO A 214 3.43 -3.50 -1.76
CA PRO A 214 3.60 -2.13 -2.24
C PRO A 214 4.26 -1.23 -1.19
N ASN A 215 3.97 -1.42 0.11
CA ASN A 215 4.46 -0.54 1.17
C ASN A 215 5.96 -0.74 1.41
N ALA A 216 6.43 -1.98 1.37
CA ALA A 216 7.87 -2.28 1.42
C ALA A 216 8.63 -1.67 0.23
N PHE A 217 8.01 -1.65 -0.97
CA PHE A 217 8.59 -1.03 -2.16
C PHE A 217 8.54 0.51 -2.10
N PHE A 218 7.40 1.09 -1.72
CA PHE A 218 7.21 2.51 -1.47
C PHE A 218 8.24 3.04 -0.48
N MET A 219 8.38 2.41 0.68
CA MET A 219 9.37 2.75 1.70
C MET A 219 10.80 2.61 1.18
N SER A 220 11.07 1.64 0.30
CA SER A 220 12.39 1.46 -0.34
C SER A 220 12.70 2.54 -1.38
N CYS A 221 11.70 3.13 -2.03
CA CYS A 221 11.86 4.29 -2.91
C CYS A 221 11.96 5.60 -2.12
N ALA A 222 11.04 5.86 -1.19
CA ALA A 222 11.05 7.04 -0.31
C ALA A 222 12.38 7.20 0.46
N LYS A 223 12.92 6.08 0.97
CA LYS A 223 14.22 6.07 1.65
C LYS A 223 15.37 6.59 0.79
N LYS A 224 15.37 6.38 -0.54
CA LYS A 224 16.42 6.91 -1.43
C LYS A 224 16.43 8.44 -1.42
N TYR A 225 15.25 9.06 -1.50
CA TYR A 225 15.11 10.52 -1.48
C TYR A 225 15.43 11.11 -0.10
N LEU A 226 14.93 10.49 0.98
CA LEU A 226 15.27 10.90 2.35
C LEU A 226 16.76 10.75 2.70
N GLN A 227 17.49 9.86 2.03
CA GLN A 227 18.95 9.72 2.18
C GLN A 227 19.76 10.59 1.20
N ALA A 228 19.18 10.98 0.06
CA ALA A 228 19.81 11.88 -0.90
C ALA A 228 19.66 13.35 -0.52
N MET A 229 18.63 13.71 0.25
CA MET A 229 18.45 15.05 0.78
C MET A 229 19.62 15.39 1.73
N PRO A 230 20.42 16.43 1.45
CA PRO A 230 21.45 16.87 2.38
C PRO A 230 20.79 17.30 3.70
N PRO A 231 21.39 17.01 4.87
CA PRO A 231 20.75 17.29 6.16
C PRO A 231 20.48 18.79 6.27
N ALA A 232 19.20 19.17 6.19
CA ALA A 232 18.79 20.57 6.17
C ALA A 232 19.41 21.33 7.36
N PRO A 233 20.04 22.49 7.14
CA PRO A 233 20.81 23.18 8.16
C PRO A 233 19.89 23.58 9.32
N ARG A 234 19.96 22.84 10.44
CA ARG A 234 19.01 22.88 11.58
C ARG A 234 18.87 24.23 12.31
N GLY A 235 19.57 25.27 11.89
CA GLY A 235 19.40 26.65 12.35
C GLY A 235 18.57 27.55 11.43
N ALA A 236 18.33 27.14 10.19
CA ALA A 236 17.51 27.89 9.24
C ALA A 236 16.02 27.60 9.46
N GLN A 237 15.44 28.23 10.49
CA GLN A 237 14.01 28.52 10.46
C GLN A 237 13.74 29.24 9.12
N GLN A 238 12.72 28.80 8.36
CA GLN A 238 12.32 29.58 7.19
C GLN A 238 11.99 30.99 7.67
N PRO A 239 12.62 32.05 7.10
CA PRO A 239 12.31 33.41 7.51
C PRO A 239 10.81 33.60 7.30
N MET A 240 10.10 34.00 8.35
CA MET A 240 8.66 34.19 8.28
C MET A 240 8.37 35.22 7.19
N VAL A 241 7.92 34.74 6.03
CA VAL A 241 7.48 35.61 4.94
C VAL A 241 6.34 36.42 5.54
N PRO A 242 6.46 37.76 5.64
CA PRO A 242 5.43 38.56 6.30
C PRO A 242 4.09 38.30 5.64
N ASP A 243 3.08 37.98 6.45
CA ASP A 243 1.73 37.72 5.96
C ASP A 243 1.24 38.97 5.21
N MET A 244 1.17 38.87 3.88
CA MET A 244 0.97 40.01 2.99
C MET A 244 -0.52 40.39 2.84
N GLY A 245 -1.34 39.95 3.81
CA GLY A 245 -2.79 40.05 3.85
C GLY A 245 -3.40 41.43 4.16
N GLU A 246 -2.73 42.55 3.84
CA GLU A 246 -3.32 43.89 4.04
C GLU A 246 -3.14 44.89 2.87
N TYR A 247 -3.14 44.42 1.62
CA TYR A 247 -3.31 45.29 0.44
C TYR A 247 -4.77 45.80 0.26
N GLY A 248 -5.42 46.19 1.36
CA GLY A 248 -6.83 46.57 1.44
C GLY A 248 -7.12 48.06 1.66
N ARG A 249 -6.10 48.93 1.75
CA ARG A 249 -6.28 50.35 2.08
C ARG A 249 -5.96 51.29 0.91
N ALA A 250 -6.90 52.18 0.59
CA ALA A 250 -6.82 53.08 -0.56
C ALA A 250 -5.75 54.19 -0.38
N PRO A 251 -5.07 54.62 -1.46
CA PRO A 251 -4.00 55.60 -1.39
C PRO A 251 -4.54 57.03 -1.23
N THR A 252 -4.30 57.65 -0.07
CA THR A 252 -4.47 59.09 0.13
C THR A 252 -3.14 59.83 -0.06
N GLN A 253 -3.00 60.40 -1.26
CA GLN A 253 -2.24 61.60 -1.61
C GLN A 253 -1.58 62.39 -0.45
N MET A 254 -0.24 62.42 -0.44
CA MET A 254 0.63 63.61 -0.32
C MET A 254 2.09 63.13 -0.45
N ASP A 255 2.79 63.48 -1.52
CA ASP A 255 3.49 64.77 -1.72
C ASP A 255 4.76 64.93 -0.86
N ARG A 256 5.89 64.51 -1.43
CA ARG A 256 7.18 65.17 -1.19
C ARG A 256 8.15 64.94 -2.35
N MET A 257 8.75 66.03 -2.82
CA MET A 257 9.74 66.07 -3.90
C MET A 257 11.18 65.84 -3.39
N VAL A 258 12.15 66.04 -4.30
CA VAL A 258 13.60 66.24 -4.14
C VAL A 258 14.44 64.96 -4.41
N PRO A 259 15.55 65.04 -5.19
CA PRO A 259 15.89 63.95 -6.12
C PRO A 259 17.19 63.18 -5.81
N LEU A 260 17.38 62.07 -6.53
CA LEU A 260 18.58 61.25 -6.50
C LEU A 260 19.58 61.69 -7.59
N ALA A 261 20.82 62.06 -7.23
CA ALA A 261 21.87 62.39 -8.19
C ALA A 261 23.29 62.21 -7.62
N ALA A 262 23.94 61.07 -7.89
CA ALA A 262 25.39 60.88 -8.06
C ALA A 262 25.75 59.38 -8.15
N PRO A 263 26.53 58.92 -9.15
CA PRO A 263 27.13 57.59 -9.15
C PRO A 263 28.58 57.61 -8.63
N GLY A 264 28.95 56.59 -7.85
CA GLY A 264 30.34 56.19 -7.63
C GLY A 264 30.39 54.67 -7.41
N HIS A 265 31.20 53.87 -8.12
CA HIS A 265 32.68 53.89 -8.17
C HIS A 265 33.29 53.70 -6.79
N TRP A 266 33.77 52.49 -6.51
CA TRP A 266 35.10 52.19 -5.93
C TRP A 266 35.41 50.69 -6.11
N ASP A 267 36.32 50.36 -7.03
CA ASP A 267 37.03 49.08 -7.05
C ASP A 267 38.10 49.04 -5.95
N ALA A 268 38.23 47.92 -5.23
CA ALA A 268 39.49 47.46 -4.62
C ALA A 268 39.37 45.99 -4.11
N PRO A 269 40.40 45.14 -4.24
CA PRO A 269 40.31 43.71 -3.86
C PRO A 269 41.31 43.27 -2.76
N LEU A 270 41.23 41.98 -2.41
CA LEU A 270 42.23 41.14 -1.71
C LEU A 270 42.58 41.46 -0.23
N GLN A 271 42.36 40.45 0.64
CA GLN A 271 43.45 39.93 1.49
C GLN A 271 43.22 38.49 1.99
N ARG A 272 44.32 37.78 2.29
CA ARG A 272 44.39 36.41 2.86
C ARG A 272 44.86 36.47 4.32
N GLY A 273 44.46 35.51 5.17
CA GLY A 273 45.13 35.31 6.47
C GLY A 273 44.53 34.24 7.41
N PRO A 274 45.12 33.04 7.53
CA PRO A 274 45.12 32.20 8.75
C PRO A 274 46.26 32.64 9.70
N PRO A 275 46.45 32.12 10.95
CA PRO A 275 45.93 30.89 11.61
C PRO A 275 45.12 31.25 12.91
N ALA A 276 45.05 30.54 14.06
CA ALA A 276 45.72 29.36 14.65
C ALA A 276 44.86 28.68 15.76
N PRO A 277 45.17 27.43 16.20
CA PRO A 277 44.39 26.68 17.20
C PRO A 277 45.03 26.57 18.61
N PRO A 278 44.22 26.31 19.66
CA PRO A 278 44.58 25.53 20.85
C PRO A 278 43.85 24.16 20.82
N ALA A 279 44.33 23.03 21.37
CA ALA A 279 44.84 22.72 22.72
C ALA A 279 43.79 22.95 23.84
N GLY A 280 43.54 22.04 24.79
CA GLY A 280 43.99 20.66 24.95
C GLY A 280 43.68 20.12 26.37
N GLY A 281 43.25 18.85 26.49
CA GLY A 281 43.00 18.14 27.76
C GLY A 281 42.15 16.90 27.52
N MET A 282 42.43 15.67 27.98
CA MET A 282 42.96 15.14 29.24
C MET A 282 41.99 15.22 30.44
N SER A 283 41.20 14.15 30.65
CA SER A 283 41.32 13.22 31.82
C SER A 283 40.03 12.42 32.07
N GLY A 284 40.16 11.19 32.59
CA GLY A 284 39.05 10.36 33.04
C GLY A 284 38.37 9.52 31.93
N GLY A 285 38.41 8.19 31.92
CA GLY A 285 39.11 7.25 32.83
C GLY A 285 38.16 6.44 33.71
N TYR A 286 37.53 5.43 33.12
CA TYR A 286 37.09 4.23 33.84
C TYR A 286 37.34 2.99 32.97
N GLU A 287 38.00 2.03 33.58
CA GLU A 287 38.61 0.87 32.95
C GLU A 287 37.76 -0.37 33.25
N TYR A 288 37.35 -1.10 32.21
CA TYR A 288 36.67 -2.39 32.36
C TYR A 288 37.35 -3.43 31.47
N ASP A 289 38.12 -4.30 32.13
CA ASP A 289 38.79 -5.45 31.53
C ASP A 289 37.77 -6.49 31.03
N TYR A 290 37.84 -6.79 29.74
CA TYR A 290 37.32 -8.04 29.15
C TYR A 290 38.32 -8.61 28.12
N GLY A 291 39.55 -8.84 28.57
CA GLY A 291 40.67 -9.36 27.79
C GLY A 291 40.54 -10.81 27.31
N ARG A 292 39.54 -11.14 26.47
CA ARG A 292 39.59 -12.37 25.64
C ARG A 292 38.73 -12.31 24.39
N ALA A 293 39.37 -12.21 23.22
CA ALA A 293 38.70 -12.31 21.92
C ALA A 293 38.50 -13.79 21.51
N PRO A 294 37.27 -14.27 21.28
CA PRO A 294 37.02 -15.50 20.53
C PRO A 294 37.18 -15.25 19.01
N PRO A 295 37.48 -16.29 18.20
CA PRO A 295 37.54 -16.15 16.74
C PRO A 295 36.18 -15.78 16.13
N ALA A 296 36.21 -15.14 14.96
CA ALA A 296 35.07 -14.47 14.35
C ALA A 296 33.82 -15.37 14.18
N ARG A 297 32.72 -14.97 14.82
CA ARG A 297 31.37 -15.38 14.40
C ARG A 297 30.95 -14.55 13.18
N GLY A 298 30.15 -15.15 12.31
CA GLY A 298 29.61 -14.50 11.11
C GLY A 298 28.64 -13.35 11.42
N PRO A 299 28.16 -12.63 10.38
CA PRO A 299 27.30 -11.47 10.54
C PRO A 299 26.02 -11.80 11.33
N PRO A 300 25.49 -10.85 12.13
CA PRO A 300 24.33 -11.09 12.96
C PRO A 300 23.10 -11.42 12.11
N GLY A 301 22.43 -12.52 12.44
CA GLY A 301 21.17 -12.90 11.78
C GLY A 301 20.12 -11.82 12.00
N GLY A 302 19.48 -11.38 10.90
CA GLY A 302 18.36 -10.45 10.97
C GLY A 302 17.18 -11.02 11.76
N PRO A 303 16.29 -10.16 12.31
CA PRO A 303 15.12 -10.63 13.05
C PRO A 303 14.24 -11.52 12.15
N PRO A 304 13.66 -12.62 12.70
CA PRO A 304 12.80 -13.49 11.92
C PRO A 304 11.59 -12.72 11.41
N GLY A 305 11.38 -12.76 10.08
CA GLY A 305 10.45 -11.87 9.40
C GLY A 305 8.99 -12.05 9.84
N GLY A 306 8.39 -11.00 10.39
CA GLY A 306 6.95 -10.91 10.58
C GLY A 306 6.24 -10.81 9.22
N MET A 307 5.86 -11.96 8.65
CA MET A 307 5.18 -12.05 7.36
C MET A 307 3.71 -11.61 7.45
N GLY A 308 3.46 -10.32 7.69
CA GLY A 308 2.16 -9.71 7.44
C GLY A 308 1.88 -9.72 5.93
N SER A 309 0.91 -10.52 5.50
CA SER A 309 0.62 -10.75 4.08
C SER A 309 -0.66 -10.01 3.66
N PRO A 310 -0.58 -8.87 2.93
CA PRO A 310 -1.75 -8.11 2.48
C PRO A 310 -2.41 -8.78 1.26
N ASN A 311 -2.95 -9.99 1.47
CA ASN A 311 -3.40 -10.88 0.39
C ASN A 311 -4.90 -10.72 0.12
N GLY A 312 -5.29 -9.59 -0.47
CA GLY A 312 -6.69 -9.30 -0.78
C GLY A 312 -7.28 -10.23 -1.87
N GLY A 313 -8.40 -10.90 -1.55
CA GLY A 313 -9.28 -11.55 -2.54
C GLY A 313 -9.68 -12.99 -2.25
N ILE A 314 -8.97 -13.70 -1.38
CA ILE A 314 -9.25 -15.09 -0.98
C ILE A 314 -9.11 -15.16 0.54
N SER A 315 -10.18 -15.50 1.26
CA SER A 315 -10.13 -15.69 2.71
C SER A 315 -9.23 -16.90 3.01
N GLY A 316 -8.31 -16.80 3.98
CA GLY A 316 -7.34 -17.86 4.26
C GLY A 316 -7.97 -19.22 4.58
N LEU A 317 -9.23 -19.21 5.04
CA LEU A 317 -10.11 -20.37 5.18
C LEU A 317 -10.21 -21.23 3.92
N GLU A 318 -10.28 -20.64 2.72
CA GLU A 318 -10.48 -21.37 1.45
C GLU A 318 -9.33 -22.33 1.12
N ILE A 319 -8.17 -22.17 1.77
CA ILE A 319 -7.00 -23.04 1.63
C ILE A 319 -7.17 -24.37 2.38
N LEU A 320 -8.06 -24.41 3.39
CA LEU A 320 -8.37 -25.59 4.20
C LEU A 320 -9.33 -26.55 3.47
N PRO A 321 -9.29 -27.86 3.76
CA PRO A 321 -10.31 -28.80 3.28
C PRO A 321 -11.69 -28.46 3.87
N GLU A 322 -12.76 -28.72 3.12
CA GLU A 322 -14.13 -28.26 3.43
C GLU A 322 -14.63 -28.57 4.87
N PRO A 323 -14.38 -29.75 5.47
CA PRO A 323 -14.76 -29.99 6.87
C PRO A 323 -14.05 -29.05 7.86
N ALA A 324 -12.79 -28.69 7.59
CA ALA A 324 -12.04 -27.73 8.40
C ALA A 324 -12.49 -26.28 8.16
N GLN A 325 -12.95 -25.94 6.95
CA GLN A 325 -13.62 -24.64 6.71
C GLN A 325 -14.89 -24.53 7.54
N GLN A 326 -15.71 -25.59 7.59
CA GLN A 326 -16.95 -25.61 8.35
C GLN A 326 -16.69 -25.46 9.86
N ARG A 327 -15.76 -26.24 10.44
CA ARG A 327 -15.38 -26.10 11.86
C ARG A 327 -14.75 -24.73 12.18
N ALA A 328 -14.02 -24.13 11.23
CA ALA A 328 -13.50 -22.76 11.40
C ALA A 328 -14.63 -21.71 11.42
N ARG A 329 -15.64 -21.83 10.56
CA ARG A 329 -16.84 -20.96 10.58
C ARG A 329 -17.63 -21.12 11.88
N GLU A 330 -17.76 -22.35 12.39
CA GLU A 330 -18.38 -22.62 13.70
C GLU A 330 -17.58 -21.97 14.86
N ALA A 331 -16.25 -22.04 14.82
CA ALA A 331 -15.40 -21.37 15.81
C ALA A 331 -15.50 -19.83 15.73
N ILE A 332 -15.60 -19.25 14.52
CA ILE A 332 -15.87 -17.81 14.33
C ILE A 332 -17.23 -17.44 14.94
N ALA A 333 -18.30 -18.17 14.57
CA ALA A 333 -19.65 -17.89 15.05
C ALA A 333 -19.79 -18.00 16.58
N ARG A 334 -19.07 -18.94 17.19
CA ARG A 334 -19.07 -19.18 18.64
C ARG A 334 -18.29 -18.12 19.43
N HIS A 335 -17.21 -17.58 18.86
CA HIS A 335 -16.27 -16.69 19.55
C HIS A 335 -16.23 -15.26 18.99
N TYR A 336 -17.23 -14.87 18.20
CA TYR A 336 -17.38 -13.50 17.72
C TYR A 336 -17.59 -12.54 18.90
N PRO A 337 -16.92 -11.36 18.95
CA PRO A 337 -16.06 -10.76 17.93
C PRO A 337 -14.55 -11.07 18.07
N ALA A 338 -14.13 -11.89 19.04
CA ALA A 338 -12.71 -12.18 19.29
C ALA A 338 -12.07 -13.04 18.18
N VAL A 339 -12.82 -13.98 17.62
CA VAL A 339 -12.42 -14.76 16.44
C VAL A 339 -13.18 -14.22 15.21
N THR A 340 -12.47 -13.95 14.13
CA THR A 340 -13.01 -13.44 12.85
C THR A 340 -12.34 -14.13 11.66
N GLU A 341 -12.86 -13.97 10.43
CA GLU A 341 -12.17 -14.48 9.23
C GLU A 341 -10.73 -13.94 9.09
N ALA A 342 -10.50 -12.68 9.45
CA ALA A 342 -9.16 -12.07 9.46
C ALA A 342 -8.20 -12.69 10.49
N THR A 343 -8.71 -13.45 11.46
CA THR A 343 -7.89 -14.24 12.39
C THR A 343 -7.26 -15.44 11.68
N PHE A 344 -7.93 -15.98 10.67
CA PHE A 344 -7.51 -17.11 9.84
C PHE A 344 -6.68 -16.65 8.64
N ASP A 345 -5.52 -16.05 8.93
CA ASP A 345 -4.56 -15.66 7.91
C ASP A 345 -4.01 -16.87 7.14
N ARG A 346 -3.46 -16.60 5.95
CA ARG A 346 -2.92 -17.62 5.05
C ARG A 346 -1.82 -18.48 5.70
N GLY A 347 -0.97 -17.91 6.54
CA GLY A 347 0.11 -18.63 7.23
C GLY A 347 -0.42 -19.55 8.32
N LEU A 348 -1.44 -19.13 9.07
CA LEU A 348 -2.16 -20.00 10.01
C LEU A 348 -2.86 -21.15 9.26
N CYS A 349 -3.59 -20.87 8.18
CA CYS A 349 -4.28 -21.91 7.42
C CYS A 349 -3.33 -22.87 6.68
N GLU A 350 -2.20 -22.39 6.13
CA GLU A 350 -1.13 -23.27 5.62
C GLU A 350 -0.44 -24.06 6.74
N GLY A 351 -0.44 -23.58 7.98
CA GLY A 351 0.03 -24.31 9.16
C GLY A 351 -0.92 -25.44 9.57
N ILE A 352 -2.23 -25.13 9.69
CA ILE A 352 -3.29 -26.10 9.97
C ILE A 352 -3.30 -27.21 8.91
N ARG A 353 -3.25 -26.84 7.62
CA ARG A 353 -3.25 -27.78 6.48
C ARG A 353 -2.08 -28.76 6.45
N ARG A 354 -1.00 -28.54 7.23
CA ARG A 354 0.14 -29.47 7.35
C ARG A 354 -0.04 -30.51 8.45
N LEU A 355 -1.04 -30.36 9.33
CA LEU A 355 -1.36 -31.35 10.34
C LEU A 355 -2.12 -32.54 9.74
N PRO A 356 -2.10 -33.72 10.38
CA PRO A 356 -3.08 -34.77 10.16
C PRO A 356 -4.52 -34.25 10.30
N TYR A 357 -5.48 -34.93 9.67
CA TYR A 357 -6.89 -34.56 9.74
C TYR A 357 -7.44 -34.61 11.18
N GLU A 358 -7.05 -35.62 11.96
CA GLU A 358 -7.47 -35.79 13.35
C GLU A 358 -6.95 -34.65 14.24
N ASP A 359 -5.67 -34.29 14.12
CA ASP A 359 -5.08 -33.13 14.79
C ASP A 359 -5.70 -31.80 14.35
N THR A 360 -6.05 -31.68 13.07
CA THR A 360 -6.76 -30.51 12.54
C THR A 360 -8.12 -30.34 13.24
N MET A 361 -8.91 -31.41 13.34
CA MET A 361 -10.18 -31.38 14.08
C MET A 361 -9.94 -31.09 15.57
N ALA A 362 -8.93 -31.70 16.18
CA ALA A 362 -8.60 -31.50 17.59
C ALA A 362 -8.15 -30.06 17.90
N VAL A 363 -7.49 -29.35 16.98
CA VAL A 363 -7.21 -27.90 17.11
C VAL A 363 -8.52 -27.10 17.12
N PHE A 364 -9.49 -27.43 16.26
CA PHE A 364 -10.79 -26.74 16.26
C PHE A 364 -11.64 -27.04 17.49
N ASP A 365 -11.65 -28.29 18.00
CA ASP A 365 -12.35 -28.63 19.24
C ASP A 365 -11.68 -28.00 20.48
N GLU A 366 -10.35 -27.90 20.51
CA GLU A 366 -9.59 -27.16 21.53
C GLU A 366 -9.85 -25.64 21.45
N LEU A 367 -10.02 -25.09 20.23
CA LEU A 367 -10.41 -23.69 20.02
C LEU A 367 -11.85 -23.41 20.45
N MET A 368 -12.83 -24.27 20.10
CA MET A 368 -14.23 -24.09 20.51
C MET A 368 -14.42 -24.19 22.03
N SER A 369 -13.62 -24.99 22.73
CA SER A 369 -13.72 -25.19 24.18
C SER A 369 -12.96 -24.15 25.01
N ALA A 370 -11.96 -23.46 24.45
CA ALA A 370 -11.20 -22.41 25.13
C ALA A 370 -11.97 -21.08 25.24
N ASP A 371 -11.75 -20.35 26.33
CA ASP A 371 -12.25 -18.98 26.55
C ASP A 371 -11.34 -17.96 25.83
N MET A 372 -11.91 -17.20 24.90
CA MET A 372 -11.19 -16.16 24.15
C MET A 372 -11.08 -14.82 24.89
N SER A 373 -11.84 -14.59 25.96
CA SER A 373 -11.92 -13.28 26.63
C SER A 373 -10.59 -12.78 27.21
N ALA A 374 -9.73 -13.70 27.64
CA ALA A 374 -8.39 -13.42 28.14
C ALA A 374 -7.30 -13.37 27.04
N VAL A 375 -7.63 -13.71 25.79
CA VAL A 375 -6.65 -13.96 24.72
C VAL A 375 -6.31 -12.68 23.95
N ARG A 376 -5.30 -11.95 24.41
CA ARG A 376 -4.84 -10.69 23.79
C ARG A 376 -4.38 -10.80 22.32
N ASN A 377 -3.98 -11.99 21.85
CA ASN A 377 -3.64 -12.24 20.45
C ASN A 377 -4.11 -13.63 20.04
N VAL A 378 -5.26 -13.69 19.37
CA VAL A 378 -5.95 -14.94 19.02
C VAL A 378 -5.19 -15.74 17.96
N THR A 379 -4.69 -15.10 16.89
CA THR A 379 -3.89 -15.78 15.85
C THR A 379 -2.64 -16.44 16.45
N ALA A 380 -1.94 -15.78 17.38
CA ALA A 380 -0.79 -16.37 18.07
C ALA A 380 -1.19 -17.55 18.98
N TYR A 381 -2.38 -17.51 19.59
CA TYR A 381 -2.92 -18.59 20.42
C TYR A 381 -3.29 -19.83 19.59
N VAL A 382 -3.99 -19.67 18.46
CA VAL A 382 -4.28 -20.80 17.55
C VAL A 382 -2.99 -21.35 16.93
N MET A 383 -2.03 -20.50 16.54
CA MET A 383 -0.68 -20.95 16.14
C MET A 383 0.05 -21.73 17.25
N GLY A 384 -0.25 -21.45 18.53
CA GLY A 384 0.19 -22.23 19.67
C GLY A 384 -0.38 -23.65 19.67
N MET A 385 -1.69 -23.81 19.43
CA MET A 385 -2.34 -25.12 19.29
C MET A 385 -1.78 -25.91 18.11
N VAL A 386 -1.61 -25.28 16.95
CA VAL A 386 -1.02 -25.92 15.75
C VAL A 386 0.39 -26.41 16.03
N ARG A 387 1.24 -25.60 16.70
CA ARG A 387 2.60 -25.99 17.11
C ARG A 387 2.66 -27.01 18.26
N LYS A 388 1.56 -27.20 19.00
CA LYS A 388 1.41 -28.22 20.05
C LYS A 388 1.05 -29.59 19.47
N ARG A 389 0.33 -29.64 18.34
CA ARG A 389 -0.01 -30.88 17.61
C ARG A 389 1.04 -31.29 16.57
N GLY A 390 1.68 -30.32 15.90
CA GLY A 390 2.75 -30.58 14.92
C GLY A 390 4.12 -30.87 15.54
N ARG A 391 4.18 -31.72 16.57
CA ARG A 391 5.39 -32.11 17.32
C ARG A 391 5.37 -33.60 17.65
#